data_AF-A0A2H3K8Z4-F1
#
_entry.id   AF-A0A2H3K8Z4-F1
#
_cell.length_a   1.000
_cell.length_b   1.000
_cell.length_c   1.000
_cell.angle_alpha   90.00
_cell.angle_beta   90.00
_cell.angle_gamma   90.00
#
_symmetry.space_group_name_H-M   'P 1'
#
loop_
_entity.id
_entity.type
_entity.pdbx_description
1 polymer ?
#
loop_
_entity_poly.entity_id
_entity_poly.type
_entity_poly.pdbx_seq_one_letter_code
_entity_poly.pdbx_strand_id
1 'polypeptide(L)'
;MALNTETGHNKNVTNLETLIIACTGFGAEYNPSNPSITIPVLTSQYTQAKAAIKDVKTTETPFNNVEGQRKTLFKSLKTTSTKVLNALKGASAPAPVITDAETINRKIQGKRADNTTVETTSSDAPKDKNSVSQQSYDMQIDHFEKLIELASIEPVYNPNEEPLKIITLTNYKTELQTINTAVKTAYISYKTAMQTRDVKLYAPQTGVVDTAQTVKNYVKSVFGATSPQYKQISKLVFRKI
;
A
#
# COMPACT_ATOMS: atom_id res chain seq x y z
N MET A 1 21.27 10.84 -31.15
CA MET A 1 20.85 10.12 -29.92
C MET A 1 20.81 8.62 -30.16
N ALA A 2 21.43 7.85 -29.26
CA ALA A 2 21.39 6.39 -29.22
C ALA A 2 19.97 5.87 -28.88
N LEU A 3 19.69 4.61 -29.22
CA LEU A 3 18.44 3.92 -28.84
C LEU A 3 18.51 3.59 -27.35
N ASN A 4 17.81 4.37 -26.52
CA ASN A 4 17.69 4.06 -25.09
C ASN A 4 16.47 3.14 -24.89
N THR A 5 16.71 1.88 -24.53
CA THR A 5 15.67 0.87 -24.23
C THR A 5 15.12 0.97 -22.80
N GLU A 6 15.70 1.84 -21.98
CA GLU A 6 15.27 2.11 -20.61
C GLU A 6 13.79 2.52 -20.57
N THR A 7 13.03 1.92 -19.66
CA THR A 7 11.61 2.20 -19.44
C THR A 7 11.39 2.58 -17.97
N GLY A 8 10.35 3.38 -17.69
CA GLY A 8 10.06 3.83 -16.33
C GLY A 8 9.24 5.12 -16.28
N HIS A 9 8.55 5.36 -15.15
CA HIS A 9 7.83 6.62 -14.91
C HIS A 9 8.77 7.83 -15.05
N ASN A 10 9.94 7.75 -14.40
CA ASN A 10 10.98 8.77 -14.49
C ASN A 10 11.47 8.96 -15.93
N LYS A 11 11.60 7.87 -16.69
CA LYS A 11 12.09 7.94 -18.06
C LYS A 11 11.11 8.69 -18.97
N ASN A 12 9.81 8.47 -18.82
CA ASN A 12 8.79 9.27 -19.52
C ASN A 12 8.93 10.77 -19.21
N VAL A 13 9.17 11.13 -17.95
CA VAL A 13 9.33 12.54 -17.54
C VAL A 13 10.63 13.16 -18.08
N THR A 14 11.75 12.44 -18.04
CA THR A 14 13.03 12.90 -18.65
C THR A 14 12.93 13.03 -20.17
N ASN A 15 12.20 12.11 -20.83
CA ASN A 15 11.96 12.21 -22.27
C ASN A 15 11.03 13.39 -22.61
N LEU A 16 10.05 13.72 -21.76
CA LEU A 16 9.21 14.90 -21.92
C LEU A 16 10.04 16.19 -21.83
N GLU A 17 10.97 16.29 -20.87
CA GLU A 17 11.90 17.41 -20.76
C GLU A 17 12.72 17.59 -22.05
N THR A 18 13.28 16.49 -22.57
CA THR A 18 14.03 16.50 -23.82
C THR A 18 13.16 16.95 -25.00
N LEU A 19 11.90 16.50 -25.05
CA LEU A 19 10.94 16.89 -26.08
C LEU A 19 10.62 18.38 -26.02
N ILE A 20 10.44 18.95 -24.82
CA ILE A 20 10.19 20.38 -24.60
C ILE A 20 11.39 21.21 -25.03
N ILE A 21 12.61 20.80 -24.67
CA ILE A 21 13.85 21.47 -25.06
C ILE A 21 13.96 21.52 -26.60
N ALA A 22 13.71 20.40 -27.27
CA ALA A 22 13.73 20.35 -28.74
C ALA A 22 12.68 21.29 -29.35
N CYS A 23 11.43 21.24 -28.87
CA CYS A 23 10.35 22.10 -29.39
C CYS A 23 10.63 23.59 -29.15
N THR A 24 11.24 23.94 -28.02
CA THR A 24 11.70 25.31 -27.74
C THR A 24 12.80 25.73 -28.71
N GLY A 25 13.74 24.83 -28.99
CA GLY A 25 14.83 25.07 -29.94
C GLY A 25 14.39 25.24 -31.39
N PHE A 26 13.19 24.79 -31.76
CA PHE A 26 12.60 25.02 -33.09
C PHE A 26 12.06 26.46 -33.26
N GLY A 27 11.98 27.25 -32.19
CA GLY A 27 11.60 28.66 -32.26
C GLY A 27 10.20 28.89 -32.85
N ALA A 28 10.07 29.91 -33.70
CA ALA A 28 8.78 30.33 -34.26
C ALA A 28 8.11 29.27 -35.16
N GLU A 29 8.86 28.28 -35.66
CA GLU A 29 8.32 27.19 -36.47
C GLU A 29 7.50 26.19 -35.62
N TYR A 30 7.73 26.13 -34.30
CA TYR A 30 6.85 25.40 -33.37
C TYR A 30 5.73 26.31 -32.88
N ASN A 31 4.63 26.36 -33.63
CA ASN A 31 3.46 27.20 -33.36
C ASN A 31 2.14 26.41 -33.46
N PRO A 32 1.86 25.51 -32.50
CA PRO A 32 0.69 24.63 -32.59
C PRO A 32 -0.61 25.38 -32.33
N SER A 33 -1.63 25.14 -33.18
CA SER A 33 -3.01 25.61 -32.94
C SER A 33 -3.71 24.83 -31.81
N ASN A 34 -3.23 23.63 -31.49
CA ASN A 34 -3.72 22.85 -30.36
C ASN A 34 -3.14 23.41 -29.04
N PRO A 35 -3.98 24.00 -28.16
CA PRO A 35 -3.51 24.63 -26.93
C PRO A 35 -2.82 23.65 -25.97
N SER A 36 -3.17 22.35 -26.03
CA SER A 36 -2.66 21.31 -25.13
C SER A 36 -1.19 20.95 -25.36
N ILE A 37 -0.59 21.36 -26.49
CA ILE A 37 0.82 21.07 -26.82
C ILE A 37 1.68 22.34 -26.96
N THR A 38 1.21 23.48 -26.46
CA THR A 38 2.01 24.69 -26.38
C THR A 38 3.15 24.52 -25.37
N ILE A 39 4.29 25.21 -25.57
CA ILE A 39 5.45 25.10 -24.67
C ILE A 39 5.10 25.39 -23.19
N PRO A 40 4.28 26.43 -22.85
CA PRO A 40 3.88 26.67 -21.47
C PRO A 40 3.08 25.50 -20.86
N VAL A 41 2.16 24.91 -21.63
CA VAL A 41 1.35 23.77 -21.16
C VAL A 41 2.21 22.53 -20.95
N LEU A 42 3.13 22.22 -21.89
CA LEU A 42 4.06 21.10 -21.74
C LEU A 42 4.97 21.27 -20.52
N THR A 43 5.46 22.49 -20.27
CA THR A 43 6.31 22.81 -19.12
C THR A 43 5.55 22.65 -17.79
N SER A 44 4.28 23.05 -17.75
CA SER A 44 3.40 22.82 -16.61
C SER A 44 3.18 21.32 -16.38
N GLN A 45 2.91 20.55 -17.44
CA GLN A 45 2.73 19.11 -17.37
C GLN A 45 4.01 18.40 -16.88
N TYR A 46 5.18 18.81 -17.34
CA TYR A 46 6.47 18.31 -16.85
C TYR A 46 6.65 18.53 -15.35
N THR A 47 6.41 19.75 -14.88
CA THR A 47 6.52 20.09 -13.45
C THR A 47 5.56 19.26 -12.60
N GLN A 48 4.31 19.12 -13.03
CA GLN A 48 3.31 18.31 -12.35
C GLN A 48 3.67 16.82 -12.32
N ALA A 49 4.16 16.26 -13.44
CA ALA A 49 4.58 14.87 -13.51
C ALA A 49 5.80 14.58 -12.62
N LYS A 50 6.78 15.49 -12.58
CA LYS A 50 7.94 15.41 -11.68
C LYS A 50 7.53 15.47 -10.22
N ALA A 51 6.59 16.35 -9.86
CA ALA A 51 6.03 16.44 -8.52
C ALA A 51 5.30 15.15 -8.13
N ALA A 52 4.45 14.60 -9.00
CA ALA A 52 3.72 13.37 -8.72
C ALA A 52 4.64 12.15 -8.52
N ILE A 53 5.71 12.02 -9.30
CA ILE A 53 6.73 10.98 -9.09
C ILE A 53 7.42 11.14 -7.74
N LYS A 54 7.77 12.39 -7.37
CA LYS A 54 8.38 12.67 -6.07
C LYS A 54 7.43 12.32 -4.93
N ASP A 55 6.15 12.66 -5.07
CA ASP A 55 5.13 12.43 -4.05
C ASP A 55 4.95 10.95 -3.71
N VAL A 56 4.98 10.07 -4.73
CA VAL A 56 5.00 8.61 -4.52
C VAL A 56 6.17 8.19 -3.63
N LYS A 57 7.38 8.69 -3.89
CA LYS A 57 8.57 8.34 -3.09
C LYS A 57 8.47 8.86 -1.66
N THR A 58 7.95 10.08 -1.48
CA THR A 58 7.83 10.70 -0.16
C THR A 58 6.72 10.07 0.69
N THR A 59 5.68 9.51 0.07
CA THR A 59 4.60 8.80 0.77
C THR A 59 4.89 7.32 1.02
N GLU A 60 5.72 6.69 0.17
CA GLU A 60 6.17 5.30 0.35
C GLU A 60 6.98 5.09 1.63
N THR A 61 7.89 6.02 1.96
CA THR A 61 8.80 5.88 3.10
C THR A 61 8.07 5.84 4.44
N PRO A 62 7.14 6.78 4.76
CA PRO A 62 6.31 6.68 5.95
C PRO A 62 5.49 5.39 6.01
N PHE A 63 4.89 4.97 4.89
CA PHE A 63 4.11 3.74 4.82
C PHE A 63 4.95 2.50 5.19
N ASN A 64 6.13 2.34 4.58
CA ASN A 64 7.03 1.23 4.87
C ASN A 64 7.50 1.23 6.34
N ASN A 65 7.77 2.42 6.90
CA ASN A 65 8.18 2.56 8.30
C ASN A 65 7.07 2.08 9.25
N VAL A 66 5.85 2.63 9.12
CA VAL A 66 4.74 2.24 10.02
C VAL A 66 4.33 0.78 9.84
N GLU A 67 4.48 0.23 8.63
CA GLU A 67 4.25 -1.20 8.40
C GLU A 67 5.26 -2.08 9.17
N GLY A 68 6.54 -1.69 9.17
CA GLY A 68 7.59 -2.35 9.95
C GLY A 68 7.38 -2.23 11.45
N GLN A 69 6.95 -1.06 11.93
CA GLN A 69 6.58 -0.84 13.33
C GLN A 69 5.41 -1.71 13.75
N ARG A 70 4.33 -1.79 12.94
CA ARG A 70 3.19 -2.70 13.20
C ARG A 70 3.64 -4.14 13.30
N LYS A 71 4.45 -4.62 12.35
CA LYS A 71 5.00 -5.98 12.38
C LYS A 71 5.76 -6.24 13.69
N THR A 72 6.56 -5.28 14.14
CA THR A 72 7.33 -5.39 15.38
C THR A 72 6.43 -5.44 16.62
N LEU A 73 5.45 -4.53 16.71
CA LEU A 73 4.57 -4.45 17.88
C LEU A 73 3.70 -5.70 18.04
N PHE A 74 3.21 -6.27 16.93
CA PHE A 74 2.38 -7.48 16.95
C PHE A 74 3.15 -8.78 17.25
N LYS A 75 4.50 -8.79 17.20
CA LYS A 75 5.29 -10.01 17.49
C LYS A 75 5.00 -10.58 18.88
N SER A 76 4.85 -9.70 19.87
CA SER A 76 4.66 -10.09 21.26
C SER A 76 3.23 -10.56 21.56
N LEU A 77 2.25 -10.25 20.71
CA LEU A 77 0.83 -10.45 20.99
C LEU A 77 0.50 -11.90 21.36
N LYS A 78 1.00 -12.85 20.57
CA LYS A 78 0.79 -14.29 20.79
C LYS A 78 1.36 -14.78 22.12
N THR A 79 2.55 -14.31 22.46
CA THR A 79 3.22 -14.66 23.72
C THR A 79 2.50 -14.02 24.91
N THR A 80 2.14 -12.74 24.83
CA THR A 80 1.40 -12.03 25.87
C THR A 80 0.05 -12.70 26.14
N SER A 81 -0.70 -13.05 25.09
CA SER A 81 -2.00 -13.73 25.23
C SER A 81 -1.88 -15.09 25.91
N THR A 82 -0.81 -15.84 25.61
CA THR A 82 -0.53 -17.11 26.28
C THR A 82 -0.20 -16.91 27.77
N LYS A 83 0.54 -15.85 28.12
CA LYS A 83 0.83 -15.52 29.52
C LYS A 83 -0.45 -15.14 30.28
N VAL A 84 -1.35 -14.37 29.68
CA VAL A 84 -2.64 -14.02 30.31
C VAL A 84 -3.47 -15.27 30.60
N LEU A 85 -3.59 -16.18 29.63
CA LEU A 85 -4.27 -17.47 29.85
C LEU A 85 -3.65 -18.25 31.02
N ASN A 86 -2.33 -18.35 31.09
CA ASN A 86 -1.66 -19.09 32.17
C ASN A 86 -1.75 -18.39 33.52
N ALA A 87 -1.84 -17.05 33.55
CA ALA A 87 -2.10 -16.31 34.78
C ALA A 87 -3.51 -16.58 35.31
N LEU A 88 -4.53 -16.66 34.45
CA LEU A 88 -5.88 -17.11 34.85
C LEU A 88 -5.86 -18.53 35.44
N LYS A 89 -5.11 -19.46 34.81
CA LYS A 89 -4.93 -20.82 35.34
C LYS A 89 -4.22 -20.84 36.69
N GLY A 90 -3.15 -20.07 36.85
CA GLY A 90 -2.38 -19.97 38.09
C GLY A 90 -3.18 -19.33 39.23
N ALA A 91 -4.09 -18.40 38.91
CA ALA A 91 -5.04 -17.80 39.83
C ALA A 91 -6.22 -18.73 40.20
N SER A 92 -6.27 -19.94 39.63
CA SER A 92 -7.36 -20.90 39.83
C SER A 92 -8.74 -20.36 39.44
N ALA A 93 -8.83 -19.62 38.33
CA ALA A 93 -10.11 -19.15 37.80
C ALA A 93 -11.05 -20.33 37.45
N PRO A 94 -12.38 -20.14 37.48
CA PRO A 94 -13.34 -21.20 37.21
C PRO A 94 -13.14 -21.89 35.85
N ALA A 95 -13.43 -23.20 35.77
CA ALA A 95 -13.25 -23.98 34.54
C ALA A 95 -13.94 -23.39 33.28
N PRO A 96 -15.16 -22.82 33.36
CA PRO A 96 -15.77 -22.14 32.21
C PRO A 96 -14.94 -20.94 31.71
N VAL A 97 -14.41 -20.13 32.62
CA VAL A 97 -13.57 -18.95 32.31
C VAL A 97 -12.27 -19.37 31.64
N ILE A 98 -11.63 -20.44 32.13
CA ILE A 98 -10.44 -21.00 31.47
C ILE A 98 -10.76 -21.49 30.05
N THR A 99 -11.89 -22.17 29.87
CA THR A 99 -12.31 -22.70 28.55
C THR A 99 -12.56 -21.57 27.54
N ASP A 100 -13.18 -20.48 27.98
CA ASP A 100 -13.38 -19.29 27.15
C ASP A 100 -12.05 -18.61 26.81
N ALA A 101 -11.16 -18.44 27.78
CA ALA A 101 -9.83 -17.88 27.58
C ALA A 101 -8.99 -18.72 26.61
N GLU A 102 -9.06 -20.05 26.69
CA GLU A 102 -8.41 -20.97 25.75
C GLU A 102 -8.95 -20.80 24.33
N THR A 103 -10.28 -20.70 24.19
CA THR A 103 -10.94 -20.47 22.91
C THR A 103 -10.50 -19.16 22.27
N ILE A 104 -10.43 -18.08 23.06
CA ILE A 104 -9.97 -16.77 22.60
C ILE A 104 -8.48 -16.82 22.22
N ASN A 105 -7.62 -17.36 23.10
CA ASN A 105 -6.18 -17.45 22.83
C ASN A 105 -5.91 -18.28 21.56
N ARG A 106 -6.62 -19.39 21.34
CA ARG A 106 -6.50 -20.22 20.14
C ARG A 106 -6.75 -19.40 18.86
N LYS A 107 -7.73 -18.49 18.87
CA LYS A 107 -7.97 -17.57 17.75
C LYS A 107 -6.81 -16.60 17.56
N ILE A 108 -6.25 -16.04 18.62
CA ILE A 108 -5.06 -15.15 18.55
C ILE A 108 -3.86 -15.91 17.97
N GLN A 109 -3.66 -17.16 18.37
CA GLN A 109 -2.58 -18.02 17.84
C GLN A 109 -2.75 -18.35 16.36
N GLY A 110 -3.97 -18.24 15.82
CA GLY A 110 -4.30 -18.69 14.47
C GLY A 110 -4.46 -20.20 14.37
N LYS A 111 -4.74 -20.87 15.49
CA LYS A 111 -4.97 -22.32 15.55
C LYS A 111 -6.45 -22.60 15.37
N ARG A 112 -6.77 -23.69 14.67
CA ARG A 112 -8.14 -24.20 14.59
C ARG A 112 -8.49 -24.99 15.84
N ALA A 113 -9.78 -25.12 16.12
CA ALA A 113 -10.23 -26.20 16.98
C ALA A 113 -9.87 -27.53 16.33
N ASP A 114 -9.35 -28.48 17.12
CA ASP A 114 -9.24 -29.87 16.68
C ASP A 114 -10.66 -30.43 16.58
N ASN A 115 -11.28 -30.17 15.43
CA ASN A 115 -12.43 -30.94 14.98
C ASN A 115 -11.85 -32.09 14.17
N THR A 116 -11.58 -33.22 14.83
CA THR A 116 -11.46 -34.51 14.15
C THR A 116 -12.83 -34.87 13.59
N THR A 117 -13.23 -34.21 12.52
CA THR A 117 -14.36 -34.62 11.70
C THR A 117 -13.79 -35.42 10.55
N VAL A 118 -14.04 -36.73 10.58
CA VAL A 118 -13.77 -37.66 9.49
C VAL A 118 -14.43 -37.09 8.24
N GLU A 119 -13.64 -36.74 7.22
CA GLU A 119 -14.17 -36.42 5.90
C GLU A 119 -14.84 -37.69 5.37
N THR A 120 -16.18 -37.71 5.37
CA THR A 120 -16.95 -38.67 4.57
C THR A 120 -16.74 -38.25 3.12
N THR A 121 -15.90 -39.01 2.41
CA THR A 121 -15.70 -38.87 0.98
C THR A 121 -17.01 -39.17 0.26
N SER A 122 -17.69 -38.13 -0.22
CA SER A 122 -18.73 -38.27 -1.22
C SER A 122 -18.52 -37.21 -2.29
N SER A 123 -18.37 -37.70 -3.52
CA SER A 123 -18.18 -37.00 -4.78
C SER A 123 -19.14 -35.84 -4.98
N ASP A 124 -18.63 -34.62 -5.16
CA ASP A 124 -18.73 -33.80 -6.39
C ASP A 124 -18.43 -32.31 -6.11
N ALA A 125 -17.83 -31.66 -7.11
CA ALA A 125 -17.40 -30.26 -7.19
C ALA A 125 -16.16 -29.82 -6.37
N PRO A 126 -15.24 -29.02 -6.97
CA PRO A 126 -14.17 -28.36 -6.24
C PRO A 126 -14.80 -27.33 -5.31
N LYS A 127 -14.94 -27.67 -4.03
CA LYS A 127 -15.29 -26.67 -3.00
C LYS A 127 -14.14 -25.69 -2.92
N ASP A 128 -14.40 -24.45 -3.33
CA ASP A 128 -13.52 -23.32 -3.02
C ASP A 128 -13.19 -23.37 -1.53
N LYS A 129 -11.93 -23.68 -1.20
CA LYS A 129 -11.47 -23.73 0.18
C LYS A 129 -11.36 -22.29 0.69
N ASN A 130 -12.48 -21.71 1.08
CA ASN A 130 -12.52 -20.38 1.68
C ASN A 130 -11.71 -20.39 2.97
N SER A 131 -10.71 -19.50 3.05
CA SER A 131 -9.93 -19.31 4.27
C SER A 131 -10.81 -18.68 5.35
N VAL A 132 -11.16 -19.47 6.36
CA VAL A 132 -11.94 -19.02 7.55
C VAL A 132 -11.03 -18.51 8.69
N SER A 133 -9.77 -18.22 8.40
CA SER A 133 -8.81 -17.77 9.41
C SER A 133 -9.09 -16.32 9.84
N GLN A 134 -9.41 -16.11 11.12
CA GLN A 134 -9.62 -14.78 11.72
C GLN A 134 -8.29 -14.13 12.15
N GLN A 135 -7.31 -14.05 11.24
CA GLN A 135 -5.93 -13.63 11.55
C GLN A 135 -5.57 -12.22 11.05
N SER A 136 -6.52 -11.41 10.58
CA SER A 136 -6.23 -10.01 10.29
C SER A 136 -5.78 -9.26 11.55
N TYR A 137 -5.03 -8.17 11.38
CA TYR A 137 -4.58 -7.34 12.51
C TYR A 137 -5.76 -6.82 13.34
N ASP A 138 -6.88 -6.45 12.69
CA ASP A 138 -8.11 -6.04 13.38
C ASP A 138 -8.69 -7.20 14.21
N MET A 139 -8.84 -8.40 13.62
CA MET A 139 -9.36 -9.57 14.36
C MET A 139 -8.46 -9.98 15.54
N GLN A 140 -7.14 -9.87 15.38
CA GLN A 140 -6.19 -10.15 16.45
C GLN A 140 -6.33 -9.15 17.62
N ILE A 141 -6.54 -7.86 17.33
CA ILE A 141 -6.84 -6.84 18.35
C ILE A 141 -8.15 -7.19 19.05
N ASP A 142 -9.22 -7.46 18.30
CA ASP A 142 -10.55 -7.75 18.87
C ASP A 142 -10.53 -8.99 19.77
N HIS A 143 -9.78 -10.02 19.39
CA HIS A 143 -9.61 -11.21 20.23
C HIS A 143 -8.80 -10.91 21.48
N PHE A 144 -7.76 -10.06 21.39
CA PHE A 144 -6.98 -9.67 22.56
C PHE A 144 -7.79 -8.80 23.53
N GLU A 145 -8.61 -7.89 23.00
CA GLU A 145 -9.58 -7.11 23.79
C GLU A 145 -10.53 -8.02 24.57
N LYS A 146 -11.12 -9.03 23.91
CA LYS A 146 -11.97 -10.03 24.59
C LYS A 146 -11.25 -10.80 25.69
N LEU A 147 -9.96 -11.09 25.50
CA LEU A 147 -9.15 -11.77 26.52
C LEU A 147 -8.91 -10.85 27.73
N ILE A 148 -8.67 -9.55 27.49
CA ILE A 148 -8.52 -8.54 28.55
C ILE A 148 -9.83 -8.36 29.31
N GLU A 149 -10.96 -8.24 28.60
CA GLU A 149 -12.29 -8.11 29.20
C GLU A 149 -12.59 -9.30 30.12
N LEU A 150 -12.39 -10.53 29.62
CA LEU A 150 -12.58 -11.75 30.41
C LEU A 150 -11.69 -11.78 31.67
N ALA A 151 -10.42 -11.39 31.54
CA ALA A 151 -9.51 -11.30 32.68
C ALA A 151 -9.91 -10.18 33.66
N SER A 152 -10.47 -9.07 33.17
CA SER A 152 -10.84 -7.92 34.01
C SER A 152 -12.08 -8.17 34.87
N ILE A 153 -13.00 -9.02 34.41
CA ILE A 153 -14.23 -9.35 35.14
C ILE A 153 -14.04 -10.52 36.12
N GLU A 154 -12.96 -11.29 35.97
CA GLU A 154 -12.68 -12.45 36.83
C GLU A 154 -12.02 -11.99 38.15
N PRO A 155 -12.71 -12.12 39.31
CA PRO A 155 -12.21 -11.56 40.56
C PRO A 155 -10.87 -12.15 41.03
N VAL A 156 -10.53 -13.38 40.64
CA VAL A 156 -9.25 -13.99 41.04
C VAL A 156 -8.06 -13.50 40.20
N TYR A 157 -8.30 -12.80 39.09
CA TYR A 157 -7.22 -12.28 38.24
C TYR A 157 -6.61 -11.00 38.84
N ASN A 158 -5.62 -11.19 39.72
CA ASN A 158 -4.90 -10.10 40.37
C ASN A 158 -3.37 -10.29 40.29
N PRO A 159 -2.76 -10.18 39.09
CA PRO A 159 -1.33 -10.44 38.91
C PRO A 159 -0.46 -9.34 39.52
N ASN A 160 0.67 -9.74 40.11
CA ASN A 160 1.68 -8.80 40.62
C ASN A 160 2.61 -8.30 39.51
N GLU A 161 2.82 -9.12 38.48
CA GLU A 161 3.72 -8.86 37.37
C GLU A 161 3.14 -7.77 36.47
N GLU A 162 3.86 -6.64 36.39
CA GLU A 162 3.43 -5.47 35.63
C GLU A 162 2.97 -5.76 34.18
N PRO A 163 3.64 -6.64 33.39
CA PRO A 163 3.21 -6.95 32.03
C PRO A 163 1.84 -7.64 31.91
N LEU A 164 1.30 -8.18 33.02
CA LEU A 164 0.03 -8.91 33.05
C LEU A 164 -1.10 -8.12 33.69
N LYS A 165 -0.82 -6.95 34.26
CA LYS A 165 -1.87 -6.09 34.81
C LYS A 165 -2.80 -5.61 33.70
N ILE A 166 -4.10 -5.52 34.03
CA ILE A 166 -5.14 -5.06 33.09
C ILE A 166 -4.78 -3.71 32.46
N ILE A 167 -4.24 -2.77 33.24
CA ILE A 167 -3.82 -1.46 32.73
C ILE A 167 -2.74 -1.58 31.64
N THR A 168 -1.73 -2.43 31.87
CA THR A 168 -0.62 -2.65 30.92
C THR A 168 -1.11 -3.34 29.65
N LEU A 169 -1.98 -4.34 29.78
CA LEU A 169 -2.58 -5.03 28.64
C LEU A 169 -3.46 -4.10 27.80
N THR A 170 -4.22 -3.22 28.47
CA THR A 170 -5.08 -2.22 27.82
C THR A 170 -4.25 -1.17 27.08
N ASN A 171 -3.15 -0.70 27.67
CA ASN A 171 -2.21 0.19 27.00
C ASN A 171 -1.62 -0.47 25.75
N TYR A 172 -1.17 -1.73 25.86
CA TYR A 172 -0.64 -2.47 24.72
C TYR A 172 -1.69 -2.67 23.61
N LYS A 173 -2.94 -2.99 23.96
CA LYS A 173 -4.06 -3.06 23.01
C LYS A 173 -4.29 -1.72 22.29
N THR A 174 -4.19 -0.61 23.02
CA THR A 174 -4.31 0.75 22.46
C THR A 174 -3.17 1.07 21.48
N GLU A 175 -1.94 0.67 21.81
CA GLU A 175 -0.80 0.80 20.90
C GLU A 175 -1.02 -0.01 19.60
N LEU A 176 -1.53 -1.25 19.70
CA LEU A 176 -1.85 -2.09 18.55
C LEU A 176 -2.92 -1.45 17.66
N GLN A 177 -3.99 -0.89 18.24
CA GLN A 177 -5.03 -0.15 17.51
C GLN A 177 -4.48 1.09 16.82
N THR A 178 -3.66 1.87 17.53
CA THR A 178 -3.05 3.09 17.03
C THR A 178 -2.15 2.79 15.84
N ILE A 179 -1.24 1.81 15.96
CA ILE A 179 -0.32 1.48 14.86
C ILE A 179 -1.05 0.85 13.67
N ASN A 180 -2.11 0.06 13.90
CA ASN A 180 -2.89 -0.52 12.81
C ASN A 180 -3.64 0.58 12.02
N THR A 181 -4.18 1.58 12.72
CA THR A 181 -4.80 2.75 12.09
C THR A 181 -3.76 3.59 11.33
N ALA A 182 -2.58 3.82 11.92
CA ALA A 182 -1.50 4.55 11.27
C ALA A 182 -1.07 3.91 9.93
N VAL A 183 -0.97 2.57 9.87
CA VAL A 183 -0.69 1.85 8.62
C VAL A 183 -1.78 2.07 7.58
N LYS A 184 -3.06 1.98 7.97
CA LYS A 184 -4.19 2.22 7.04
C LYS A 184 -4.13 3.63 6.47
N THR A 185 -3.91 4.63 7.31
CA THR A 185 -3.78 6.04 6.90
C THR A 185 -2.61 6.25 5.94
N ALA A 186 -1.41 5.76 6.28
CA ALA A 186 -0.23 5.91 5.43
C ALA A 186 -0.39 5.19 4.09
N TYR A 187 -1.03 4.01 4.06
CA TYR A 187 -1.31 3.27 2.84
C TYR A 187 -2.24 4.05 1.90
N ILE A 188 -3.30 4.68 2.42
CA ILE A 188 -4.22 5.49 1.61
C ILE A 188 -3.48 6.66 0.96
N SER A 189 -2.62 7.36 1.70
CA SER A 189 -1.79 8.45 1.16
C SER A 189 -0.87 7.96 0.04
N TYR A 190 -0.15 6.86 0.25
CA TYR A 190 0.72 6.26 -0.76
C TYR A 190 -0.06 5.84 -2.01
N LYS A 191 -1.22 5.20 -1.84
CA LYS A 191 -2.07 4.77 -2.96
C LYS A 191 -2.61 5.95 -3.77
N THR A 192 -3.00 7.04 -3.09
CA THR A 192 -3.48 8.28 -3.72
C THR A 192 -2.37 8.95 -4.53
N ALA A 193 -1.14 8.97 -4.02
CA ALA A 193 0.02 9.47 -4.75
C ALA A 193 0.29 8.65 -6.02
N MET A 194 0.19 7.31 -5.95
CA MET A 194 0.31 6.43 -7.12
C MET A 194 -0.76 6.73 -8.17
N GLN A 195 -2.02 6.85 -7.76
CA GLN A 195 -3.13 7.19 -8.67
C GLN A 195 -2.92 8.55 -9.34
N THR A 196 -2.49 9.55 -8.57
CA THR A 196 -2.20 10.90 -9.10
C THR A 196 -1.08 10.85 -10.14
N ARG A 197 0.01 10.13 -9.86
CA ARG A 197 1.08 9.90 -10.83
C ARG A 197 0.55 9.22 -12.09
N ASP A 198 -0.26 8.18 -11.96
CA ASP A 198 -0.78 7.41 -13.10
C ASP A 198 -1.69 8.28 -13.97
N VAL A 199 -2.54 9.12 -13.37
CA VAL A 199 -3.33 10.12 -14.09
C VAL A 199 -2.42 11.09 -14.85
N LYS A 200 -1.40 11.67 -14.21
CA LYS A 200 -0.51 12.63 -14.86
C LYS A 200 0.30 12.03 -15.99
N LEU A 201 0.70 10.76 -15.90
CA LEU A 201 1.51 10.11 -16.93
C LEU A 201 0.69 9.43 -18.02
N TYR A 202 -0.45 8.85 -17.67
CA TYR A 202 -1.11 7.82 -18.49
C TYR A 202 -2.59 8.07 -18.78
N ALA A 203 -3.20 9.12 -18.22
CA ALA A 203 -4.57 9.47 -18.55
C ALA A 203 -4.76 9.59 -20.07
N PRO A 204 -5.84 9.02 -20.63
CA PRO A 204 -6.15 9.16 -22.05
C PRO A 204 -6.13 10.63 -22.47
N GLN A 205 -5.48 10.93 -23.60
CA GLN A 205 -5.37 12.25 -24.25
C GLN A 205 -4.61 13.33 -23.46
N THR A 206 -4.58 13.26 -22.14
CA THR A 206 -4.10 14.32 -21.24
C THR A 206 -2.85 13.93 -20.45
N GLY A 207 -2.53 12.64 -20.38
CA GLY A 207 -1.30 12.13 -19.76
C GLY A 207 -0.08 12.36 -20.64
N VAL A 208 1.09 12.44 -20.01
CA VAL A 208 2.39 12.67 -20.67
C VAL A 208 2.61 11.80 -21.90
N VAL A 209 2.24 10.52 -21.85
CA VAL A 209 2.45 9.58 -22.97
C VAL A 209 1.66 10.01 -24.21
N ASP A 210 0.37 10.29 -24.06
CA ASP A 210 -0.52 10.64 -25.18
C ASP A 210 -0.21 12.07 -25.68
N THR A 211 0.09 13.00 -24.77
CA THR A 211 0.53 14.36 -25.14
C THR A 211 1.82 14.35 -25.93
N ALA A 212 2.82 13.57 -25.52
CA ALA A 212 4.09 13.45 -26.24
C ALA A 212 3.91 12.87 -27.64
N GLN A 213 3.00 11.90 -27.83
CA GLN A 213 2.67 11.39 -29.15
C GLN A 213 2.03 12.48 -30.03
N THR A 214 1.16 13.32 -29.45
CA THR A 214 0.53 14.45 -30.15
C THR A 214 1.57 15.47 -30.61
N VAL A 215 2.52 15.84 -29.73
CA VAL A 215 3.65 16.73 -30.08
C VAL A 215 4.47 16.15 -31.23
N LYS A 216 4.82 14.86 -31.17
CA LYS A 216 5.58 14.20 -32.24
C LYS A 216 4.85 14.24 -33.58
N ASN A 217 3.53 14.02 -33.58
CA ASN A 217 2.72 14.09 -34.80
C ASN A 217 2.71 15.51 -35.37
N TYR A 218 2.60 16.53 -34.52
CA TYR A 218 2.65 17.93 -34.92
C TYR A 218 4.01 18.33 -35.53
N VAL A 219 5.12 17.98 -34.87
CA VAL A 219 6.46 18.22 -35.43
C VAL A 219 6.63 17.49 -36.76
N LYS A 220 6.09 16.27 -36.89
CA LYS A 220 6.12 15.53 -38.16
C LYS A 220 5.32 16.21 -39.26
N SER A 221 4.18 16.85 -38.95
CA SER A 221 3.36 17.55 -39.94
C SER A 221 3.96 18.87 -40.39
N VAL A 222 4.61 19.60 -39.48
CA VAL A 222 5.23 20.90 -39.80
C VAL A 222 6.54 20.73 -40.57
N PHE A 223 7.43 19.86 -40.10
CA PHE A 223 8.77 19.73 -40.67
C PHE A 223 8.92 18.57 -41.66
N GLY A 224 8.02 17.60 -41.62
CA GLY A 224 8.13 16.36 -42.40
C GLY A 224 8.89 15.24 -41.68
N ALA A 225 8.61 13.99 -42.07
CA ALA A 225 9.09 12.78 -41.40
C ALA A 225 10.60 12.52 -41.51
N THR A 226 11.28 13.11 -42.49
CA THR A 226 12.72 12.92 -42.74
C THR A 226 13.57 14.10 -42.25
N SER A 227 12.92 15.14 -41.73
CA SER A 227 13.56 16.38 -41.29
C SER A 227 14.55 16.18 -40.14
N PRO A 228 15.60 17.02 -40.04
CA PRO A 228 16.46 17.06 -38.87
C PRO A 228 15.68 17.26 -37.57
N GLN A 229 14.69 18.16 -37.55
CA GLN A 229 13.84 18.49 -36.40
C GLN A 229 13.09 17.24 -35.90
N TYR A 230 12.38 16.54 -36.78
CA TYR A 230 11.67 15.32 -36.38
C TYR A 230 12.63 14.22 -35.92
N LYS A 231 13.80 14.08 -36.58
CA LYS A 231 14.82 13.10 -36.19
C LYS A 231 15.33 13.31 -34.76
N GLN A 232 15.41 14.55 -34.27
CA GLN A 232 15.83 14.85 -32.89
C GLN A 232 14.90 14.21 -31.84
N ILE A 233 13.59 14.21 -32.09
CA ILE A 233 12.58 13.75 -31.12
C ILE A 233 12.05 12.35 -31.42
N SER A 234 12.22 11.85 -32.64
CA SER A 234 11.62 10.60 -33.13
C SER A 234 11.94 9.39 -32.23
N LYS A 235 13.16 9.32 -31.70
CA LYS A 235 13.66 8.21 -30.86
C LYS A 235 13.25 8.28 -29.39
N LEU A 236 12.60 9.37 -28.93
CA LEU A 236 12.15 9.48 -27.54
C LEU A 236 11.00 8.51 -27.28
N VAL A 237 11.17 7.52 -26.41
CA VAL A 237 10.14 6.49 -26.19
C VAL A 237 9.26 6.87 -25.00
N PHE A 238 7.95 6.81 -25.18
CA PHE A 238 6.96 7.02 -24.12
C PHE A 238 6.10 5.76 -24.00
N ARG A 239 5.97 5.20 -22.80
CA ARG A 239 5.21 3.95 -22.56
C ARG A 239 4.30 4.08 -21.35
N LYS A 240 3.09 3.54 -21.47
CA LYS A 240 2.24 3.20 -20.31
C LYS A 240 2.88 2.00 -19.61
N ILE A 241 2.94 2.04 -18.28
CA ILE A 241 3.62 1.06 -17.42
C ILE A 241 2.58 0.52 -16.45
#